data_AF-G3I345-F1
#
_entry.id   AF-G3I345-F1
#
_cell.length_a   1.000
_cell.length_b   1.000
_cell.length_c   1.000
_cell.angle_alpha   90.00
_cell.angle_beta   90.00
_cell.angle_gamma   90.00
#
_symmetry.space_group_name_H-M   'P 1'
#
loop_
_entity.id
_entity.type
_entity.pdbx_description
1 polymer ?
#
loop_
_entity_poly.entity_id
_entity_poly.type
_entity_poly.pdbx_seq_one_letter_code
_entity_poly.pdbx_strand_id
1 'polypeptide(L)' 'MVSPYTKYASMINKATPYNYPVPVRDDGNMPDIPTHPQDPKGPSLEWLKNL' A
#
# COMPACT_ATOMS: atom_id res chain seq x y z
N MET A 1 24.86 4.39 0.72
CA MET A 1 23.64 5.16 1.06
C MET A 1 23.79 5.63 2.49
N VAL A 2 23.77 6.94 2.75
CA VAL A 2 24.06 7.52 4.08
C VAL A 2 22.81 8.16 4.73
N SER A 3 21.84 8.61 3.92
CA SER A 3 20.63 9.26 4.44
C SER A 3 19.62 8.23 4.97
N PRO A 4 19.10 8.40 6.20
CA PRO A 4 18.04 7.55 6.74
C PRO A 4 16.72 7.68 5.94
N TYR A 5 16.55 8.75 5.16
CA TYR A 5 15.33 9.02 4.40
C TYR A 5 15.29 8.36 3.01
N THR A 6 16.40 7.80 2.53
CA THR A 6 16.45 7.14 1.22
C THR A 6 15.42 6.01 1.09
N LYS A 7 15.07 5.34 2.19
CA LYS A 7 14.00 4.32 2.22
C LYS A 7 12.63 4.90 1.88
N TYR A 8 12.27 6.05 2.45
CA TYR A 8 10.96 6.68 2.25
C TYR A 8 10.77 7.15 0.80
N ALA A 9 11.83 7.63 0.14
CA ALA A 9 11.78 7.97 -1.28
C ALA A 9 11.36 6.76 -2.15
N SER A 10 11.91 5.57 -1.88
CA SER A 10 11.49 4.34 -2.57
C SER A 10 10.06 3.92 -2.21
N MET A 11 9.67 4.06 -0.95
CA MET A 11 8.32 3.71 -0.50
C MET A 11 7.24 4.61 -1.13
N ILE A 12 7.49 5.92 -1.22
CA ILE A 12 6.59 6.89 -1.87
C ILE A 12 6.37 6.49 -3.33
N ASN A 13 7.45 6.21 -4.07
CA ASN A 13 7.34 5.84 -5.48
C ASN A 13 6.55 4.55 -5.72
N LYS A 14 6.62 3.59 -4.79
CA LYS A 14 5.80 2.36 -4.86
C LYS A 14 4.34 2.58 -4.48
N ALA A 15 4.08 3.52 -3.57
CA ALA A 15 2.74 3.83 -3.09
C ALA A 15 1.91 4.66 -4.08
N THR A 16 2.56 5.38 -5.01
CA THR A 16 1.88 6.21 -6.02
C THR A 16 1.25 5.33 -7.12
N PRO A 17 -0.10 5.25 -7.20
CA PRO A 17 -0.76 4.42 -8.20
C PRO A 17 -0.90 5.20 -9.51
N TYR A 18 0.01 4.97 -10.45
CA TYR A 18 -0.14 5.51 -11.82
C TYR A 18 -1.15 4.71 -12.66
N ASN A 19 -1.34 3.44 -12.32
CA ASN A 19 -2.30 2.56 -12.97
C ASN A 19 -3.49 2.31 -12.05
N TYR A 20 -4.65 2.01 -12.63
CA TYR A 20 -5.81 1.61 -11.87
C TYR A 20 -5.60 0.22 -11.24
N PRO A 21 -5.76 0.04 -9.92
CA PRO A 21 -5.62 -1.26 -9.28
C PRO A 21 -6.80 -2.15 -9.63
N VAL A 22 -6.53 -3.24 -10.34
CA VAL A 22 -7.56 -4.20 -10.76
C VAL A 22 -7.90 -5.13 -9.58
N PRO A 23 -9.19 -5.19 -9.13
CA PRO A 23 -9.59 -6.09 -8.07
C PRO A 23 -9.37 -7.56 -8.43
N VAL A 24 -8.94 -8.35 -7.44
CA VAL A 24 -8.73 -9.79 -7.59
C VAL A 24 -10.07 -10.51 -7.43
N ARG A 25 -10.27 -11.60 -8.18
CA ARG A 25 -11.43 -12.48 -8.02
C ARG A 25 -11.28 -13.28 -6.72
N ASP A 26 -12.28 -13.20 -5.86
CA ASP A 26 -12.31 -13.96 -4.59
C ASP A 26 -12.47 -15.46 -4.84
N ASP A 27 -11.62 -16.27 -4.20
CA ASP A 27 -11.67 -17.74 -4.19
C ASP A 27 -12.15 -18.31 -2.85
N GLY A 28 -12.50 -17.45 -1.89
CA GLY A 28 -12.97 -17.79 -0.55
C GLY A 28 -11.87 -17.96 0.50
N ASN A 29 -10.58 -17.89 0.14
CA ASN A 29 -9.46 -18.05 1.09
C ASN A 29 -8.36 -16.99 0.89
N MET A 30 -8.73 -15.71 0.81
CA MET A 30 -7.81 -14.59 0.69
C MET A 30 -7.86 -13.67 1.93
N PRO A 31 -7.31 -14.07 3.09
CA PRO A 31 -7.43 -13.31 4.34
C PRO A 31 -6.74 -11.94 4.28
N ASP A 32 -5.71 -11.79 3.44
CA ASP A 32 -4.86 -10.61 3.32
C ASP A 32 -5.41 -9.54 2.37
N ILE A 33 -6.36 -9.89 1.50
CA ILE A 33 -6.92 -8.98 0.50
C ILE A 33 -8.13 -8.25 1.11
N PRO A 34 -8.16 -6.91 1.10
CA PRO A 34 -9.32 -6.16 1.56
C PRO A 34 -10.50 -6.31 0.59
N THR A 35 -11.71 -6.34 1.13
CA THR A 35 -12.95 -6.36 0.33
C THR A 35 -13.39 -4.95 -0.05
N HIS A 36 -13.01 -3.96 0.77
CA HIS A 36 -13.35 -2.56 0.58
C HIS A 36 -12.13 -1.67 0.89
N PRO A 37 -11.96 -0.49 0.23
CA PRO A 37 -10.81 0.38 0.45
C PRO A 37 -10.62 0.91 1.88
N GLN A 38 -11.69 0.92 2.69
CA GLN A 38 -11.64 1.36 4.08
C GLN A 38 -11.46 0.19 5.07
N ASP A 39 -11.34 -1.05 4.58
CA ASP A 39 -11.04 -2.16 5.46
C ASP A 39 -9.68 -1.91 6.13
N PRO A 40 -9.49 -2.31 7.40
CA PRO A 40 -8.21 -2.17 8.09
C PRO A 40 -7.10 -3.06 7.49
N LYS A 41 -7.45 -3.91 6.52
CA LYS A 41 -6.54 -4.81 5.82
C LYS A 41 -5.87 -4.08 4.65
N GLY A 42 -4.62 -4.45 4.38
CA GLY A 42 -3.84 -3.89 3.29
C GLY A 42 -2.85 -2.80 3.73
N PRO A 43 -2.05 -2.27 2.78
CA PRO A 43 -1.00 -1.32 3.07
C PRO A 43 -1.56 0.08 3.37
N SER A 44 -1.37 0.54 4.60
CA SER A 44 -1.76 1.91 5.01
C SER A 44 -0.65 2.93 4.77
N LEU A 45 -1.05 4.18 4.47
CA LEU A 45 -0.17 5.33 4.26
C LEU A 45 -0.05 6.24 5.50
N GLU A 46 -0.39 5.76 6.71
CA GLU A 46 -0.24 6.57 7.94
C GLU A 46 1.19 7.06 8.18
N TRP A 47 2.21 6.28 7.81
CA TRP A 47 3.60 6.72 7.90
C TRP A 47 3.91 7.91 6.99
N LEU A 48 3.20 8.04 5.86
CA LEU A 48 3.38 9.16 4.92
C LEU A 48 2.68 10.42 5.40
N LYS A 49 1.53 10.26 6.07
CA LYS A 49 0.82 11.39 6.67
C LYS A 49 1.57 11.98 7.87
N ASN A 50 2.30 11.14 8.60
CA ASN A 50 3.03 11.50 9.83
C ASN A 50 4.53 11.71 9.60
N LEU A 51 4.96 11.83 8.34
CA LEU A 51 6.36 12.05 7.95
C LEU A 51 6.81 13.50 8.16
#